data_AF-A0A7S1K3I3-F1
#
_entry.id   AF-A0A7S1K3I3-F1
#
_cell.length_a   1.000
_cell.length_b   1.000
_cell.length_c   1.000
_cell.angle_alpha   90.00
_cell.angle_beta   90.00
_cell.angle_gamma   90.00
#
_symmetry.space_group_name_H-M   'P 1'
#
loop_
_entity.id
_entity.type
_entity.pdbx_description
1 polymer ?
#
loop_
_entity_poly.entity_id
_entity_poly.type
_entity_poly.pdbx_seq_one_letter_code
_entity_poly.pdbx_strand_id
1 'polypeptide(L)'
;MAIKGGLLEGYVASEGRNATIRVHMTSTEWTHVAVRFLGGNETFSLFVNGKLIATQETEFDAIAAKAENAAIGAYLPPSSSDNEPSSFFSASVDDVRVYAFEETIRDDVLASQGRLLAQWSFEDTSNDTNAETNGTFKREGDEETAHDDEQ
;
A
#
# COMPACT_ATOMS: atom_id res chain seq x y z
N MET A 1 -6.56 0.62 3.85
CA MET A 1 -7.61 1.44 3.21
C MET A 1 -8.95 0.75 3.44
N ALA A 2 -9.93 1.43 4.00
CA ALA A 2 -11.29 0.91 4.17
C ALA A 2 -12.27 1.89 3.53
N ILE A 3 -13.29 1.37 2.83
CA ILE A 3 -14.43 2.17 2.38
C ILE A 3 -15.63 1.81 3.26
N LYS A 4 -15.88 2.59 4.32
CA LYS A 4 -17.04 2.40 5.20
C LYS A 4 -18.05 3.51 4.94
N GLY A 5 -19.25 3.16 4.44
CA GLY A 5 -20.28 4.16 4.13
C GLY A 5 -19.89 5.16 3.04
N GLY A 6 -19.06 4.73 2.08
CA GLY A 6 -18.53 5.60 1.03
C GLY A 6 -17.40 6.52 1.50
N LEU A 7 -16.79 6.29 2.66
CA LEU A 7 -15.64 7.07 3.12
C LEU A 7 -14.34 6.34 2.81
N LEU A 8 -13.51 6.91 1.94
CA LEU A 8 -12.14 6.50 1.73
C LEU A 8 -11.23 7.16 2.76
N GLU A 9 -10.53 6.35 3.55
CA GLU A 9 -9.61 6.80 4.60
C GLU A 9 -8.17 6.35 4.33
N GLY A 10 -7.23 7.29 4.42
CA GLY A 10 -5.79 7.06 4.50
C GLY A 10 -5.28 7.42 5.90
N TYR A 11 -4.35 6.63 6.42
CA TYR A 11 -3.79 6.79 7.76
C TYR A 11 -2.28 6.56 7.73
N VAL A 12 -1.52 7.44 8.37
CA VAL A 12 -0.09 7.29 8.63
C VAL A 12 0.20 7.61 10.10
N ALA A 13 1.18 6.93 10.69
CA ALA A 13 1.50 7.11 12.10
C ALA A 13 2.99 6.95 12.39
N SER A 14 3.43 7.67 13.42
CA SER A 14 4.79 7.62 13.92
C SER A 14 4.84 8.01 15.40
N GLU A 15 5.50 7.20 16.22
CA GLU A 15 5.78 7.51 17.64
C GLU A 15 4.56 8.00 18.45
N GLY A 16 3.39 7.38 18.25
CA GLY A 16 2.15 7.76 18.95
C GLY A 16 1.40 8.95 18.35
N ARG A 17 1.97 9.62 17.34
CA ARG A 17 1.31 10.61 16.50
C ARG A 17 0.69 9.92 15.28
N ASN A 18 -0.35 10.54 14.72
CA ASN A 18 -0.96 10.07 13.49
C ASN A 18 -1.50 11.23 12.66
N ALA A 19 -1.63 10.99 11.36
CA ALA A 19 -2.38 11.86 10.46
C ALA A 19 -3.36 11.00 9.66
N THR A 20 -4.58 11.53 9.50
CA THR A 20 -5.64 10.85 8.77
C THR A 20 -6.22 11.76 7.71
N ILE A 21 -6.41 11.23 6.50
CA ILE A 21 -7.13 11.91 5.41
C ILE A 21 -8.38 11.11 5.11
N ARG A 22 -9.49 11.82 4.89
CA ARG A 22 -10.80 11.25 4.61
C ARG A 22 -11.43 11.94 3.43
N VAL A 23 -11.93 11.16 2.48
CA VAL A 23 -12.67 11.66 1.31
C VAL A 23 -13.89 10.79 1.09
N HIS A 24 -15.03 11.42 0.85
CA HIS A 24 -16.22 10.69 0.41
C HIS A 24 -16.09 10.27 -1.05
N MET A 25 -16.28 8.98 -1.30
CA MET A 25 -16.36 8.35 -2.60
C MET A 25 -17.77 7.80 -2.79
N THR A 26 -18.43 8.26 -3.84
CA THR A 26 -19.77 7.80 -4.25
C THR A 26 -19.73 6.99 -5.54
N SER A 27 -18.57 6.88 -6.19
CA SER A 27 -18.39 6.10 -7.40
C SER A 27 -18.50 4.61 -7.11
N THR A 28 -19.17 3.88 -7.99
CA THR A 28 -19.19 2.41 -8.04
C THR A 28 -18.31 1.84 -9.15
N GLU A 29 -17.71 2.72 -9.96
CA GLU A 29 -16.80 2.36 -11.05
C GLU A 29 -15.37 2.14 -10.53
N TRP A 30 -14.57 1.39 -11.30
CA TRP A 30 -13.12 1.26 -11.04
C TRP A 30 -12.48 2.64 -10.87
N THR A 31 -11.80 2.79 -9.74
CA THR A 31 -11.25 4.07 -9.31
C THR A 31 -9.81 3.85 -8.87
N HIS A 32 -8.87 4.56 -9.50
CA HIS A 32 -7.49 4.51 -9.07
C HIS A 32 -7.31 5.40 -7.85
N VAL A 33 -6.77 4.84 -6.76
CA VAL A 33 -6.52 5.55 -5.51
C VAL A 33 -5.05 5.45 -5.16
N ALA A 34 -4.44 6.57 -4.77
CA ALA A 34 -3.08 6.58 -4.26
C ALA A 34 -2.98 7.49 -3.03
N VAL A 35 -2.11 7.12 -2.10
CA VAL A 35 -1.67 7.98 -1.01
C VAL A 35 -0.16 8.22 -1.12
N ARG A 36 0.29 9.40 -0.70
CA ARG A 36 1.70 9.76 -0.68
C ARG A 36 2.04 10.43 0.63
N PHE A 37 3.09 9.96 1.28
CA PHE A 37 3.72 10.64 2.42
C PHE A 37 5.08 11.17 1.99
N LEU A 38 5.31 12.47 2.19
CA LEU A 38 6.58 13.15 1.92
C LEU A 38 7.12 13.69 3.24
N GLY A 39 8.10 12.96 3.81
CA GLY A 39 8.72 13.29 5.08
C GLY A 39 9.37 14.66 5.13
N GLY A 40 10.15 15.01 4.09
CA GLY A 40 10.87 16.28 4.03
C GLY A 40 9.99 17.55 4.06
N ASN A 41 8.71 17.42 3.70
CA ASN A 41 7.72 18.51 3.77
C ASN A 41 6.58 18.19 4.76
N GLU A 42 6.70 17.11 5.55
CA GLU A 42 5.69 16.64 6.49
C GLU A 42 4.27 16.65 5.90
N THR A 43 4.13 16.11 4.69
CA THR A 43 2.88 16.18 3.93
C THR A 43 2.35 14.79 3.60
N PHE A 44 1.09 14.54 3.96
CA PHE A 44 0.32 13.38 3.54
C PHE A 44 -0.72 13.81 2.50
N SER A 45 -0.84 13.08 1.39
CA SER A 45 -1.72 13.44 0.27
C SER A 45 -2.50 12.24 -0.23
N LEU A 46 -3.75 12.48 -0.66
CA LEU A 46 -4.63 11.48 -1.27
C LEU A 46 -5.00 11.90 -2.69
N PHE A 47 -4.84 10.96 -3.61
CA PHE A 47 -5.15 11.11 -5.03
C PHE A 47 -6.24 10.15 -5.44
N VAL A 48 -7.16 10.62 -6.28
CA VAL A 48 -8.19 9.80 -6.92
C VAL A 48 -8.15 10.07 -8.42
N ASN A 49 -8.03 9.01 -9.22
CA ASN A 49 -7.88 9.08 -10.67
C ASN A 49 -6.77 10.05 -11.11
N GLY A 50 -5.63 10.00 -10.42
CA GLY A 50 -4.46 10.85 -10.67
C GLY A 50 -4.56 12.29 -10.14
N LYS A 51 -5.74 12.75 -9.70
CA LYS A 51 -5.92 14.11 -9.19
C LYS A 51 -5.72 14.18 -7.68
N LEU A 52 -4.98 15.17 -7.19
CA LEU A 52 -4.90 15.49 -5.76
C LEU A 52 -6.28 15.92 -5.24
N ILE A 53 -6.85 15.17 -4.30
CA ILE A 53 -8.17 15.46 -3.72
C ILE A 53 -8.05 16.03 -2.31
N ALA A 54 -7.05 15.60 -1.55
CA ALA A 54 -6.85 16.07 -0.18
C ALA A 54 -5.37 16.04 0.21
N THR A 55 -5.00 16.95 1.10
CA THR A 55 -3.67 17.01 1.72
C THR A 55 -3.82 17.30 3.21
N GLN A 56 -2.90 16.80 4.00
CA GLN A 56 -2.83 16.98 5.45
C GLN A 56 -1.36 17.15 5.85
N GLU A 57 -1.08 18.18 6.65
CA GLU A 57 0.22 18.32 7.30
C GLU A 57 0.35 17.26 8.40
N THR A 58 1.52 16.65 8.50
CA THR A 58 1.89 15.71 9.55
C THR A 58 2.79 16.42 10.55
N GLU A 59 2.80 15.95 11.80
CA GLU A 59 3.74 16.46 12.81
C GLU A 59 5.02 15.61 12.85
N PHE A 60 5.29 14.82 11.81
CA PHE A 60 6.39 13.87 11.73
C PHE A 60 6.86 13.70 10.29
N ASP A 61 8.15 13.39 10.13
CA ASP A 61 8.87 13.27 8.85
C ASP A 61 9.17 11.82 8.44
N ALA A 62 8.89 10.85 9.31
CA ALA A 62 9.04 9.43 9.02
C ALA A 62 7.83 8.63 9.53
N ILE A 63 7.40 7.62 8.77
CA ILE A 63 6.42 6.63 9.23
C ILE A 63 7.14 5.60 10.08
N ALA A 64 6.60 5.28 11.26
CA ALA A 64 7.22 4.28 12.12
C ALA A 64 7.20 2.90 11.48
N ALA A 65 8.35 2.22 11.50
CA ALA A 65 8.44 0.83 11.06
C ALA A 65 7.57 -0.07 11.95
N LYS A 66 6.97 -1.08 11.32
CA LYS A 66 6.13 -2.10 11.95
C LYS A 66 6.72 -3.47 11.64
N ALA A 67 6.70 -4.36 12.62
CA ALA A 67 7.18 -5.74 12.48
C ALA A 67 6.05 -6.66 11.97
N GLU A 68 4.82 -6.17 12.03
CA GLU A 68 3.62 -6.85 11.59
C GLU A 68 3.52 -6.90 10.06
N ASN A 69 2.89 -7.95 9.54
CA ASN A 69 2.67 -8.11 8.11
C ASN A 69 1.74 -7.02 7.55
N ALA A 70 1.97 -6.64 6.29
CA ALA A 70 1.01 -5.86 5.52
C ALA A 70 -0.16 -6.75 5.07
N ALA A 71 -1.34 -6.15 4.90
CA ALA A 71 -2.51 -6.81 4.34
C ALA A 71 -3.21 -5.94 3.30
N ILE A 72 -3.76 -6.61 2.29
CA ILE A 72 -4.67 -6.04 1.30
C ILE A 72 -6.04 -6.65 1.57
N GLY A 73 -7.09 -5.83 1.59
CA GLY A 73 -8.47 -6.29 1.75
C GLY A 73 -8.91 -6.60 3.18
N ALA A 74 -8.07 -6.43 4.21
CA ALA A 74 -8.44 -6.59 5.61
C ALA A 74 -7.58 -5.71 6.54
N TYR A 75 -8.05 -5.53 7.78
CA TYR A 75 -7.28 -4.96 8.88
C TYR A 75 -6.64 -6.08 9.71
N LEU A 76 -5.33 -5.98 9.92
CA LEU A 76 -4.57 -6.83 10.85
C LEU A 76 -4.35 -6.06 12.16
N PRO A 77 -4.90 -6.52 13.30
CA PRO A 77 -4.65 -5.88 14.58
C PRO A 77 -3.20 -6.09 15.03
N PRO A 78 -2.56 -5.09 15.67
CA PRO A 78 -1.28 -5.31 16.32
C PRO A 78 -1.46 -6.28 17.49
N SER A 79 -0.66 -7.35 17.51
CA SER A 79 -0.48 -8.29 18.63
C SER A 79 -1.71 -9.05 19.16
N SER A 80 -2.28 -9.94 18.36
CA SER A 80 -2.87 -11.18 18.92
C SER A 80 -2.09 -12.37 18.37
N SER A 81 -2.03 -13.47 19.13
CA SER A 81 -1.29 -14.70 18.81
C SER A 81 -1.49 -15.24 17.39
N ASP A 82 -2.56 -14.83 16.73
CA ASP A 82 -3.04 -15.39 15.47
C ASP A 82 -3.18 -14.35 14.34
N ASN A 83 -2.91 -13.05 14.59
CA ASN A 83 -3.05 -11.97 13.59
C ASN A 83 -4.38 -12.05 12.79
N GLU A 84 -5.48 -12.41 13.47
CA GLU A 84 -6.75 -12.71 12.79
C GLU A 84 -7.25 -11.50 11.99
N PRO A 85 -7.42 -11.63 10.66
CA PRO A 85 -7.92 -10.54 9.83
C PRO A 85 -9.33 -10.14 10.24
N SER A 86 -9.60 -8.84 10.21
CA SER A 86 -10.93 -8.28 10.50
C SER A 86 -11.22 -7.12 9.55
N SER A 87 -12.44 -6.55 9.64
CA SER A 87 -12.82 -5.37 8.83
C SER A 87 -12.57 -5.56 7.33
N PHE A 88 -12.99 -6.71 6.80
CA PHE A 88 -12.79 -7.11 5.41
C PHE A 88 -13.38 -6.09 4.45
N PHE A 89 -12.62 -5.80 3.39
CA PHE A 89 -13.07 -5.01 2.25
C PHE A 89 -13.95 -5.87 1.35
N SER A 90 -15.14 -5.37 1.03
CA SER A 90 -16.18 -6.12 0.30
C SER A 90 -16.33 -5.65 -1.15
N ALA A 91 -15.23 -5.44 -1.85
CA ALA A 91 -15.19 -5.10 -3.27
C ALA A 91 -13.86 -5.57 -3.90
N SER A 92 -13.76 -5.45 -5.22
CA SER A 92 -12.56 -5.84 -5.96
C SER A 92 -11.42 -4.85 -5.75
N VAL A 93 -10.19 -5.37 -5.76
CA VAL A 93 -8.94 -4.60 -5.77
C VAL A 93 -8.11 -5.13 -6.92
N ASP A 94 -7.38 -4.24 -7.58
CA ASP A 94 -6.52 -4.57 -8.71
C ASP A 94 -5.24 -3.69 -8.68
N ASP A 95 -4.15 -4.21 -9.24
CA ASP A 95 -2.88 -3.52 -9.50
C ASP A 95 -2.31 -2.72 -8.31
N VAL A 96 -2.15 -3.38 -7.16
CA VAL A 96 -1.64 -2.74 -5.94
C VAL A 96 -0.14 -2.56 -6.04
N ARG A 97 0.35 -1.35 -5.78
CA ARG A 97 1.78 -1.02 -5.82
C ARG A 97 2.23 -0.21 -4.60
N VAL A 98 3.47 -0.42 -4.18
CA VAL A 98 4.15 0.37 -3.15
C VAL A 98 5.46 0.92 -3.73
N TYR A 99 5.70 2.20 -3.54
CA TYR A 99 6.88 2.89 -4.03
C TYR A 99 7.66 3.55 -2.89
N ALA A 100 8.99 3.59 -3.03
CA ALA A 100 9.85 4.50 -2.30
C ALA A 100 10.19 5.69 -3.19
N PHE A 101 10.06 6.90 -2.64
CA PHE A 101 10.50 8.12 -3.30
C PHE A 101 11.69 8.66 -2.53
N GLU A 102 12.80 8.92 -3.21
CA GLU A 102 13.97 9.58 -2.59
C GLU A 102 13.86 11.11 -2.62
N GLU A 103 12.95 11.71 -3.42
CA GLU A 103 12.70 13.16 -3.37
C GLU A 103 11.34 13.54 -3.99
N THR A 104 10.81 14.70 -3.58
CA THR A 104 9.50 15.30 -3.91
C THR A 104 9.13 15.24 -5.40
N ILE A 105 8.07 14.49 -5.75
CA ILE A 105 7.52 14.48 -7.12
C ILE A 105 6.75 15.78 -7.42
N ARG A 106 7.18 16.47 -8.47
CA ARG A 106 6.36 17.41 -9.24
C ARG A 106 5.77 16.70 -10.47
N ASP A 107 4.45 16.86 -10.61
CA ASP A 107 3.56 16.52 -11.73
C ASP A 107 3.46 15.07 -12.25
N ASP A 108 2.23 14.57 -12.12
CA ASP A 108 1.40 13.85 -13.09
C ASP A 108 1.76 12.43 -13.56
N VAL A 109 2.82 11.78 -13.07
CA VAL A 109 3.05 10.36 -13.36
C VAL A 109 3.47 9.57 -12.12
N LEU A 110 2.50 8.96 -11.43
CA LEU A 110 2.70 8.11 -10.24
C LEU A 110 3.34 6.73 -10.52
N ALA A 111 4.18 6.62 -11.56
CA ALA A 111 4.99 5.43 -11.83
C ALA A 111 6.42 5.73 -12.30
N SER A 112 6.76 6.97 -12.71
CA SER A 112 8.05 7.22 -13.38
C SER A 112 9.13 7.91 -12.52
N GLN A 113 8.92 8.06 -11.21
CA GLN A 113 9.90 8.74 -10.33
C GLN A 113 10.12 8.07 -8.96
N GLY A 114 9.47 6.93 -8.69
CA GLY A 114 9.66 6.17 -7.44
C GLY A 114 10.24 4.79 -7.72
N ARG A 115 11.10 4.29 -6.83
CA ARG A 115 11.53 2.90 -6.86
C ARG A 115 10.34 2.02 -6.46
N LEU A 116 9.85 1.19 -7.37
CA LEU A 116 8.84 0.17 -7.07
C LEU A 116 9.42 -0.78 -6.01
N LEU A 117 8.79 -0.83 -4.83
CA LEU A 117 9.15 -1.72 -3.75
C LEU A 117 8.35 -3.02 -3.81
N ALA A 118 7.06 -2.89 -4.13
CA ALA A 118 6.19 -4.04 -4.23
C ALA A 118 5.07 -3.86 -5.25
N GLN A 119 4.63 -4.97 -5.86
CA GLN A 119 3.48 -5.01 -6.76
C GLN A 119 2.71 -6.32 -6.61
N TRP A 120 1.38 -6.22 -6.65
CA TRP A 120 0.43 -7.34 -6.80
C TRP A 120 -0.48 -7.01 -7.98
N SER A 121 -0.41 -7.83 -9.04
CA SER A 121 -1.16 -7.60 -10.28
C SER A 121 -2.53 -8.27 -10.30
N PHE A 122 -2.71 -9.39 -9.59
CA PHE A 122 -3.96 -10.17 -9.59
C PHE A 122 -4.43 -10.69 -10.98
N GLU A 123 -3.52 -10.86 -11.94
CA GLU A 123 -3.81 -11.26 -13.35
C GLU A 123 -3.49 -12.74 -13.70
N ASP A 124 -3.43 -13.65 -12.72
CA ASP A 124 -3.42 -15.12 -12.91
C ASP A 124 -2.17 -15.76 -13.59
N THR A 125 -0.98 -15.53 -13.01
CA THR A 125 0.13 -16.51 -13.08
C THR A 125 0.53 -16.90 -11.67
N SER A 126 0.02 -18.02 -11.19
CA SER A 126 0.37 -18.73 -9.95
C SER A 126 1.60 -18.21 -9.17
N ASN A 127 1.43 -17.19 -8.32
CA ASN A 127 2.06 -17.10 -7.00
C ASN A 127 1.40 -16.07 -6.03
N ASP A 128 0.10 -15.81 -6.15
CA ASP A 128 -0.64 -14.99 -5.18
C ASP A 128 -1.39 -15.85 -4.14
N THR A 129 -0.80 -17.01 -3.80
CA THR A 129 -1.23 -17.85 -2.67
C THR A 129 -0.22 -17.71 -1.54
N ASN A 130 -0.72 -17.38 -0.34
CA ASN A 130 -0.17 -17.70 0.98
C ASN A 130 1.37 -17.79 1.20
N ALA A 131 1.87 -16.84 2.00
CA ALA A 131 3.10 -16.91 2.83
C ALA A 131 4.49 -16.71 2.18
N GLU A 132 4.66 -16.72 0.85
CA GLU A 132 6.00 -16.56 0.25
C GLU A 132 6.18 -15.30 -0.63
N THR A 133 5.10 -14.68 -1.13
CA THR A 133 5.21 -13.44 -1.91
C THR A 133 4.89 -12.20 -1.08
N ASN A 134 5.94 -11.54 -0.56
CA ASN A 134 5.83 -10.24 0.12
C ASN A 134 5.69 -9.04 -0.86
N GLY A 135 5.25 -9.31 -2.08
CA GLY A 135 5.13 -8.33 -3.16
C GLY A 135 6.46 -7.86 -3.75
N THR A 136 7.62 -8.37 -3.34
CA THR A 136 8.90 -7.93 -3.94
C THR A 136 8.98 -8.29 -5.42
N PHE A 137 9.26 -7.29 -6.24
CA PHE A 137 9.50 -7.46 -7.67
C PHE A 137 10.74 -8.33 -7.90
N LYS A 138 10.56 -9.56 -8.40
CA LYS A 138 11.66 -10.34 -8.99
C LYS A 138 11.73 -10.04 -10.49
N ARG A 139 12.83 -9.41 -10.89
CA ARG A 139 13.11 -9.09 -12.31
C ARG A 139 13.57 -10.37 -13.02
N GLU A 140 13.24 -10.53 -14.30
CA GLU A 140 13.73 -11.66 -15.11
C GLU A 140 15.25 -11.86 -14.94
N GLY A 141 15.65 -13.08 -14.53
CA GLY A 141 17.03 -13.50 -14.31
C GLY A 141 17.30 -14.29 -13.02
N ASP A 142 16.34 -14.33 -12.08
CA ASP A 142 16.50 -15.13 -10.86
C ASP A 142 16.21 -16.61 -11.14
N GLU A 143 17.23 -17.36 -11.56
CA GLU A 143 17.16 -18.82 -11.59
C GLU A 143 16.93 -19.35 -10.17
N GLU A 144 15.85 -20.11 -10.01
CA GLU A 144 15.67 -21.04 -8.90
C GLU A 144 16.75 -22.12 -9.02
N THR A 145 17.85 -21.96 -8.29
CA THR A 145 18.76 -23.10 -8.08
C THR A 145 18.02 -24.08 -7.21
N ALA A 146 17.37 -25.06 -7.85
CA ALA A 146 16.97 -26.30 -7.22
C ALA A 146 18.19 -26.84 -6.46
N HIS A 147 18.08 -26.92 -5.13
CA HIS A 147 19.01 -27.74 -4.37
C HIS A 147 18.50 -29.18 -4.41
N ASP A 148 19.09 -29.90 -5.36
CA ASP A 148 19.13 -31.35 -5.59
C ASP A 148 18.38 -32.28 -4.63
N ASP A 149 17.51 -33.10 -5.23
CA ASP A 149 17.32 -34.49 -4.81
C ASP A 149 18.60 -35.30 -5.09
N GLU A 150 19.21 -35.86 -4.04
CA GLU A 150 19.92 -37.16 -3.94
C GLU A 150 20.59 -37.22 -2.55
N GLN A 151 20.42 -38.23 -1.68
CA GLN A 151 20.28 -39.69 -1.86
C GLN A 151 19.36 -40.32 -0.80
#